data_AF-A0A3Q7NW44-F1
#
_entry.id   AF-A0A3Q7NW44-F1
#
_cell.length_a   1.000
_cell.length_b   1.000
_cell.length_c   1.000
_cell.angle_alpha   90.00
_cell.angle_beta   90.00
_cell.angle_gamma   90.00
#
_symmetry.space_group_name_H-M   'P 1'
#
loop_
_entity.id
_entity.type
_entity.pdbx_description
1 polymer ?
#
loop_
_entity_poly.entity_id
_entity_poly.type
_entity_poly.pdbx_seq_one_letter_code
_entity_poly.pdbx_strand_id
1 'polypeptide(L)'
;MALAYHNYEDLPKGLEILHLDYFEEAVNYLLDHPQVKGPGVGLLGSSKGGELCLSMASFLKGITASVIINGSVAIVGGALHYKDEMLPPLGIDPSRIRLTKDGLRDILHVLNSPLEGADQKSFIPVERAESAFLFLVGQDDRNWKSEFFANEASKCLQAHGREKPQIICYPGTGHYIEPPYFPMCRASLHVFVGGPVIWGGEPRAHAMAQVDAWKQLQTFFHKHLVEKS
;
A
#
# COMPACT_ATOMS: atom_id res chain seq x y z
N MET A 1 1.79 -16.68 -0.84
CA MET A 1 0.59 -16.85 0.00
C MET A 1 -0.32 -15.66 -0.25
N ALA A 2 -1.60 -15.88 -0.58
CA ALA A 2 -2.61 -14.84 -0.55
C ALA A 2 -3.15 -14.75 0.88
N LEU A 3 -3.14 -13.57 1.50
CA LEU A 3 -3.45 -13.39 2.91
C LEU A 3 -4.72 -12.53 3.06
N ALA A 4 -5.81 -13.15 3.52
CA ALA A 4 -6.98 -12.42 3.99
C ALA A 4 -6.68 -11.81 5.37
N TYR A 5 -7.33 -10.70 5.72
CA TYR A 5 -7.14 -10.07 7.05
C TYR A 5 -8.43 -9.47 7.64
N HIS A 6 -9.53 -9.51 6.89
CA HIS A 6 -10.87 -9.14 7.37
C HIS A 6 -11.95 -9.69 6.43
N ASN A 7 -13.19 -9.76 6.91
CA ASN A 7 -14.41 -10.07 6.17
C ASN A 7 -14.32 -11.33 5.28
N TYR A 8 -13.65 -12.36 5.79
CA TYR A 8 -13.45 -13.65 5.13
C TYR A 8 -13.45 -14.76 6.17
N GLU A 9 -14.29 -15.78 5.98
CA GLU A 9 -14.48 -16.91 6.90
C GLU A 9 -14.73 -16.45 8.36
N ASP A 10 -13.86 -16.83 9.29
CA ASP A 10 -13.94 -16.52 10.72
C ASP A 10 -13.19 -15.25 11.13
N LEU A 11 -12.56 -14.55 10.18
CA LEU A 11 -11.88 -13.27 10.43
C LEU A 11 -12.85 -12.16 10.84
N PRO A 12 -12.37 -11.13 11.55
CA PRO A 12 -13.18 -9.96 11.91
C PRO A 12 -13.89 -9.34 10.71
N LYS A 13 -15.14 -8.90 10.89
CA LYS A 13 -15.95 -8.31 9.81
C LYS A 13 -15.53 -6.88 9.46
N GLY A 14 -15.07 -6.13 10.45
CA GLY A 14 -14.67 -4.75 10.31
C GLY A 14 -13.16 -4.57 10.19
N LEU A 15 -12.74 -3.32 9.95
CA LEU A 15 -11.34 -2.92 9.81
C LEU A 15 -10.97 -1.81 10.80
N GLU A 16 -11.70 -1.68 11.91
CA GLU A 16 -11.52 -0.61 12.90
C GLU A 16 -10.18 -0.72 13.63
N ILE A 17 -9.73 -1.94 13.90
CA ILE A 17 -8.47 -2.25 14.58
C ILE A 17 -7.80 -3.41 13.84
N LEU A 18 -6.54 -3.22 13.45
CA LEU A 18 -5.67 -4.26 12.89
C LEU A 18 -4.50 -4.53 13.83
N HIS A 19 -4.18 -5.81 14.03
CA HIS A 19 -3.04 -6.23 14.85
C HIS A 19 -1.95 -6.80 13.95
N LEU A 20 -0.74 -6.22 13.99
CA LEU A 20 0.40 -6.73 13.22
C LEU A 20 0.85 -8.11 13.68
N ASP A 21 0.49 -8.54 14.90
CA ASP A 21 0.73 -9.90 15.40
C ASP A 21 0.16 -10.96 14.44
N TYR A 22 -1.03 -10.73 13.87
CA TYR A 22 -1.62 -11.61 12.84
C TYR A 22 -0.74 -11.74 11.59
N PHE A 23 -0.16 -10.63 11.16
CA PHE A 23 0.70 -10.61 9.98
C PHE A 23 2.09 -11.19 10.29
N GLU A 24 2.57 -11.07 11.54
CA GLU A 24 3.79 -11.75 12.02
C GLU A 24 3.61 -13.26 12.02
N GLU A 25 2.48 -13.78 12.49
CA GLU A 25 2.13 -15.20 12.39
C GLU A 25 2.13 -15.68 10.93
N ALA A 26 1.55 -14.91 10.02
CA ALA A 26 1.53 -15.22 8.59
C ALA A 26 2.95 -15.25 7.98
N VAL A 27 3.81 -14.30 8.34
CA VAL A 27 5.22 -14.26 7.90
C VAL A 27 5.96 -15.50 8.42
N ASN A 28 5.82 -15.82 9.70
CA ASN A 28 6.47 -16.98 10.31
C ASN A 28 5.98 -18.29 9.68
N TYR A 29 4.67 -18.44 9.49
CA TYR A 29 4.08 -19.60 8.80
C TYR A 29 4.67 -19.80 7.40
N LEU A 30 4.83 -18.71 6.64
CA LEU A 30 5.41 -18.79 5.30
C LEU A 30 6.91 -19.15 5.34
N LEU A 31 7.66 -18.59 6.30
CA LEU A 31 9.08 -18.89 6.47
C LEU A 31 9.35 -20.32 6.94
N ASP A 32 8.48 -20.88 7.77
CA ASP A 32 8.60 -22.25 8.30
C ASP A 32 8.19 -23.32 7.27
N HIS A 33 7.56 -22.92 6.15
CA HIS A 33 7.13 -23.86 5.14
C HIS A 33 8.35 -24.47 4.40
N PRO A 34 8.49 -25.81 4.29
CA PRO A 34 9.71 -26.47 3.81
C PRO A 34 10.08 -26.20 2.34
N GLN A 35 9.15 -25.63 1.56
CA GLN A 35 9.38 -25.24 0.16
C GLN A 35 9.67 -23.75 -0.01
N VAL A 36 9.75 -22.99 1.08
CA VAL A 36 10.13 -21.57 1.06
C VAL A 36 11.61 -21.46 1.38
N LYS A 37 12.34 -20.73 0.53
CA LYS A 37 13.81 -20.66 0.58
C LYS A 37 14.36 -19.92 1.81
N GLY A 38 13.67 -18.87 2.27
CA GLY A 38 14.19 -17.95 3.28
C GLY A 38 15.44 -17.18 2.81
N PRO A 39 16.15 -16.48 3.72
CA PRO A 39 15.89 -16.33 5.16
C PRO A 39 14.78 -15.33 5.51
N GLY A 40 14.29 -14.58 4.52
CA GLY A 40 13.17 -13.66 4.66
C GLY A 40 12.17 -13.80 3.51
N VAL A 41 11.06 -13.06 3.59
CA VAL A 41 9.98 -13.08 2.60
C VAL A 41 9.90 -11.77 1.82
N GLY A 42 9.30 -11.86 0.63
CA GLY A 42 8.84 -10.70 -0.12
C GLY A 42 7.41 -10.33 0.23
N LEU A 43 7.11 -9.04 0.35
CA LEU A 43 5.75 -8.52 0.51
C LEU A 43 5.29 -7.83 -0.77
N LEU A 44 4.08 -8.14 -1.22
CA LEU A 44 3.43 -7.47 -2.34
C LEU A 44 2.06 -6.99 -1.88
N GLY A 45 1.83 -5.68 -1.93
CA GLY A 45 0.58 -5.09 -1.47
C GLY A 45 0.11 -3.96 -2.36
N SER A 46 -1.21 -3.89 -2.57
CA SER A 46 -1.88 -2.79 -3.26
C SER A 46 -2.84 -2.06 -2.32
N SER A 47 -2.97 -0.74 -2.48
CA SER A 47 -3.90 0.09 -1.68
C SER A 47 -3.62 -0.05 -0.17
N LYS A 48 -4.63 -0.37 0.65
CA LYS A 48 -4.46 -0.71 2.08
C LYS A 48 -3.47 -1.88 2.31
N GLY A 49 -3.38 -2.82 1.38
CA GLY A 49 -2.36 -3.87 1.43
C GLY A 49 -0.94 -3.32 1.24
N GLY A 50 -0.76 -2.26 0.44
CA GLY A 50 0.52 -1.57 0.31
C GLY A 50 0.91 -0.80 1.57
N GLU A 51 -0.07 -0.15 2.21
CA GLU A 51 0.10 0.44 3.55
C GLU A 51 0.53 -0.62 4.57
N LEU A 52 -0.15 -1.78 4.61
CA LEU A 52 0.21 -2.90 5.48
C LEU A 52 1.60 -3.45 5.19
N CYS A 53 2.04 -3.52 3.93
CA CYS A 53 3.40 -3.93 3.61
C CYS A 53 4.46 -2.99 4.20
N LEU A 54 4.21 -1.67 4.18
CA LEU A 54 5.08 -0.69 4.84
C LEU A 54 5.10 -0.91 6.35
N SER A 55 3.93 -1.09 6.96
CA SER A 55 3.83 -1.38 8.40
C SER A 55 4.56 -2.67 8.78
N MET A 56 4.31 -3.76 8.08
CA MET A 56 5.00 -5.03 8.31
C MET A 56 6.52 -4.88 8.20
N ALA A 57 7.01 -4.20 7.15
CA ALA A 57 8.44 -3.97 6.98
C ALA A 57 9.06 -3.08 8.08
N SER A 58 8.29 -2.16 8.67
CA SER A 58 8.72 -1.28 9.76
C SER A 58 8.79 -1.96 11.13
N PHE A 59 7.87 -2.89 11.40
CA PHE A 59 7.69 -3.45 12.74
C PHE A 59 8.16 -4.89 12.88
N LEU A 60 8.10 -5.68 11.80
CA LEU A 60 8.36 -7.11 11.82
C LEU A 60 9.78 -7.42 11.35
N LYS A 61 10.30 -8.59 11.76
CA LYS A 61 11.54 -9.17 11.23
C LYS A 61 11.24 -10.14 10.09
N GLY A 62 12.27 -10.54 9.36
CA GLY A 62 12.14 -11.51 8.26
C GLY A 62 11.58 -10.95 6.95
N ILE A 63 11.50 -9.62 6.80
CA ILE A 63 11.05 -8.98 5.55
C ILE A 63 12.26 -8.53 4.73
N THR A 64 12.48 -9.13 3.56
CA THR A 64 13.64 -8.85 2.70
C THR A 64 13.36 -7.75 1.68
N ALA A 65 12.17 -7.77 1.07
CA ALA A 65 11.82 -6.89 -0.03
C ALA A 65 10.32 -6.63 -0.08
N SER A 66 9.91 -5.39 -0.37
CA SER A 66 8.50 -5.00 -0.37
C SER A 66 8.16 -4.20 -1.62
N VAL A 67 7.13 -4.64 -2.36
CA VAL A 67 6.56 -3.94 -3.51
C VAL A 67 5.24 -3.31 -3.09
N ILE A 68 5.17 -1.98 -3.22
CA ILE A 68 4.06 -1.15 -2.77
C ILE A 68 3.36 -0.57 -4.00
N ILE A 69 2.14 -1.03 -4.28
CA ILE A 69 1.33 -0.55 -5.40
C ILE A 69 0.29 0.45 -4.88
N ASN A 70 0.42 1.73 -5.22
CA ASN A 70 -0.52 2.77 -4.77
C ASN A 70 -0.85 2.71 -3.26
N GLY A 71 0.17 2.46 -2.43
CA GLY A 71 0.04 2.38 -0.97
C GLY A 71 0.14 3.75 -0.29
N SER A 72 -0.28 3.79 0.99
CA SER A 72 -0.16 4.96 1.86
C SER A 72 0.96 4.77 2.87
N VAL A 73 1.73 5.82 3.16
CA VAL A 73 2.71 5.85 4.27
C VAL A 73 2.07 6.25 5.60
N ALA A 74 0.76 6.48 5.61
CA ALA A 74 -0.02 6.80 6.79
C ALA A 74 -1.11 5.75 7.00
N ILE A 75 -1.44 5.48 8.26
CA ILE A 75 -2.52 4.54 8.62
C ILE A 75 -3.87 5.14 8.23
N VAL A 76 -4.62 4.50 7.32
CA VAL A 76 -5.94 5.01 6.88
C VAL A 76 -7.07 4.08 7.31
N GLY A 77 -8.18 4.64 7.79
CA GLY A 77 -9.41 3.91 8.13
C GLY A 77 -9.45 3.44 9.58
N GLY A 78 -8.68 2.40 9.91
CA GLY A 78 -8.62 1.82 11.26
C GLY A 78 -7.26 1.93 11.92
N ALA A 79 -7.24 1.87 13.25
CA ALA A 79 -6.01 1.90 14.03
C ALA A 79 -5.17 0.65 13.80
N LEU A 80 -3.85 0.80 13.84
CA LEU A 80 -2.91 -0.31 13.74
C LEU A 80 -2.19 -0.49 15.08
N HIS A 81 -2.21 -1.71 15.60
CA HIS A 81 -1.52 -2.09 16.82
C HIS A 81 -0.39 -3.07 16.53
N TYR A 82 0.71 -2.91 17.27
CA TYR A 82 1.73 -3.93 17.38
C TYR A 82 2.32 -3.90 18.78
N LYS A 83 2.07 -4.95 19.57
CA LYS A 83 2.45 -5.00 20.99
C LYS A 83 1.94 -3.73 21.72
N ASP A 84 2.83 -2.95 22.33
CA ASP A 84 2.51 -1.73 23.07
C ASP A 84 2.42 -0.47 22.18
N GLU A 85 2.77 -0.57 20.90
CA GLU A 85 2.69 0.55 19.95
C GLU A 85 1.33 0.58 19.24
N MET A 86 0.76 1.78 19.10
CA MET A 86 -0.48 2.04 18.38
C MET A 86 -0.33 3.24 17.46
N LEU A 87 -0.70 3.07 16.19
CA LEU A 87 -0.78 4.13 15.21
C LEU A 87 -2.25 4.45 14.93
N PRO A 88 -2.72 5.67 15.25
CA PRO A 88 -4.10 6.06 15.01
C PRO A 88 -4.37 6.25 13.52
N PRO A 89 -5.62 6.08 13.06
CA PRO A 89 -5.98 6.38 11.69
C PRO A 89 -5.85 7.87 11.40
N LEU A 90 -5.38 8.16 10.19
CA LEU A 90 -5.30 9.49 9.60
C LEU A 90 -6.68 10.13 9.52
N GLY A 91 -6.76 11.40 9.90
CA GLY A 91 -7.98 12.19 9.85
C GLY A 91 -8.58 12.27 8.45
N ILE A 92 -9.92 12.31 8.41
CA ILE A 92 -10.74 12.33 7.21
C ILE A 92 -11.62 13.58 7.25
N ASP A 93 -11.68 14.32 6.14
CA ASP A 93 -12.54 15.48 5.95
C ASP A 93 -13.48 15.26 4.74
N PRO A 94 -14.70 14.75 4.98
CA PRO A 94 -15.66 14.49 3.91
C PRO A 94 -16.10 15.74 3.14
N SER A 95 -15.91 16.95 3.69
CA SER A 95 -16.23 18.20 2.99
C SER A 95 -15.35 18.43 1.74
N ARG A 96 -14.22 17.72 1.64
CA ARG A 96 -13.29 17.79 0.51
C ARG A 96 -13.66 16.85 -0.65
N ILE A 97 -14.74 16.08 -0.54
CA ILE A 97 -15.27 15.29 -1.65
C ILE A 97 -15.71 16.24 -2.77
N ARG A 98 -15.24 15.97 -3.99
CA ARG A 98 -15.66 16.72 -5.18
C ARG A 98 -16.60 15.86 -6.02
N LEU A 99 -17.56 16.50 -6.69
CA LEU A 99 -18.40 15.83 -7.67
C LEU A 99 -17.84 16.06 -9.08
N THR A 100 -17.70 14.97 -9.82
CA THR A 100 -17.42 15.01 -11.25
C THR A 100 -18.67 15.46 -12.03
N LYS A 101 -18.49 15.81 -13.31
CA LYS A 101 -19.61 16.15 -14.21
C LYS A 101 -20.65 15.03 -14.33
N ASP A 102 -20.22 13.79 -14.16
CA ASP A 102 -21.06 12.59 -14.28
C ASP A 102 -21.72 12.20 -12.94
N GLY A 103 -21.61 13.04 -11.90
CA GLY A 103 -22.18 12.80 -10.57
C GLY A 103 -21.40 11.80 -9.70
N LEU A 104 -20.26 11.30 -10.18
CA LEU A 104 -19.35 10.44 -9.41
C LEU A 104 -18.55 11.26 -8.40
N ARG A 105 -18.19 10.65 -7.26
CA ARG A 105 -17.38 11.28 -6.22
C ARG A 105 -15.88 11.13 -6.52
N ASP A 106 -15.15 12.22 -6.42
CA ASP A 106 -13.68 12.25 -6.38
C ASP A 106 -13.26 12.47 -4.92
N ILE A 107 -12.56 11.47 -4.37
CA ILE A 107 -12.18 11.40 -2.95
C ILE A 107 -10.70 11.68 -2.71
N LEU A 108 -9.94 12.05 -3.75
CA LEU A 108 -8.49 12.25 -3.72
C LEU A 108 -8.00 13.17 -2.58
N HIS A 109 -8.82 14.14 -2.18
CA HIS A 109 -8.47 15.16 -1.20
C HIS A 109 -9.08 14.96 0.19
N VAL A 110 -9.78 13.86 0.41
CA VAL A 110 -10.52 13.60 1.65
C VAL A 110 -9.62 13.36 2.86
N LEU A 111 -8.45 12.73 2.65
CA LEU A 111 -7.49 12.47 3.73
C LEU A 111 -6.75 13.75 4.14
N ASN A 112 -6.49 13.88 5.44
CA ASN A 112 -5.58 14.88 5.97
C ASN A 112 -4.12 14.61 5.56
N SER A 113 -3.24 15.58 5.82
CA SER A 113 -1.80 15.38 5.65
C SER A 113 -1.23 14.67 6.87
N PRO A 114 -0.48 13.55 6.72
CA PRO A 114 0.21 12.91 7.83
C PRO A 114 1.49 13.67 8.24
N LEU A 115 1.74 14.86 7.71
CA LEU A 115 2.93 15.66 8.00
C LEU A 115 2.67 16.79 9.01
N GLU A 116 1.41 17.00 9.44
CA GLU A 116 1.01 18.17 10.20
C GLU A 116 0.14 17.80 11.41
N GLY A 117 0.24 18.59 12.48
CA GLY A 117 -0.64 18.49 13.64
C GLY A 117 -0.66 17.10 14.30
N ALA A 118 -1.84 16.68 14.76
CA ALA A 118 -2.03 15.39 15.42
C ALA A 118 -1.90 14.19 14.45
N ASP A 119 -2.11 14.42 13.14
CA ASP A 119 -2.10 13.40 12.10
C ASP A 119 -0.70 12.82 11.83
N GLN A 120 0.37 13.49 12.30
CA GLN A 120 1.75 12.96 12.29
C GLN A 120 1.86 11.59 12.99
N LYS A 121 1.00 11.31 13.97
CA LYS A 121 1.00 10.02 14.68
C LYS A 121 0.55 8.85 13.80
N SER A 122 -0.14 9.11 12.68
CA SER A 122 -0.55 8.08 11.73
C SER A 122 0.57 7.67 10.78
N PHE A 123 1.69 8.42 10.73
CA PHE A 123 2.80 8.16 9.81
C PHE A 123 3.52 6.86 10.20
N ILE A 124 3.65 5.94 9.24
CA ILE A 124 4.32 4.66 9.43
C ILE A 124 5.83 4.90 9.56
N PRO A 125 6.50 4.40 10.60
CA PRO A 125 7.93 4.63 10.82
C PRO A 125 8.80 3.78 9.87
N VAL A 126 8.77 4.11 8.58
CA VAL A 126 9.48 3.40 7.49
C VAL A 126 10.99 3.41 7.66
N GLU A 127 11.54 4.36 8.41
CA GLU A 127 12.96 4.41 8.77
C GLU A 127 13.44 3.22 9.60
N ARG A 128 12.52 2.52 10.28
CA ARG A 128 12.81 1.31 11.04
C ARG A 128 13.04 0.09 10.15
N ALA A 129 12.54 0.12 8.92
CA ALA A 129 12.58 -1.02 8.02
C ALA A 129 14.00 -1.34 7.53
N GLU A 130 14.28 -2.64 7.41
CA GLU A 130 15.48 -3.19 6.77
C GLU A 130 15.19 -3.69 5.34
N SER A 131 13.91 -3.72 4.94
CA SER A 131 13.44 -4.15 3.62
C SER A 131 13.92 -3.23 2.51
N ALA A 132 14.27 -3.80 1.35
CA ALA A 132 14.32 -3.02 0.11
C ALA A 132 12.89 -2.65 -0.34
N PHE A 133 12.70 -1.48 -0.94
CA PHE A 133 11.37 -1.03 -1.39
C PHE A 133 11.35 -0.67 -2.88
N LEU A 134 10.27 -1.11 -3.53
CA LEU A 134 9.83 -0.66 -4.85
C LEU A 134 8.41 -0.10 -4.74
N PHE A 135 8.23 1.16 -5.11
CA PHE A 135 6.92 1.79 -5.23
C PHE A 135 6.48 1.82 -6.70
N LEU A 136 5.27 1.33 -6.96
CA LEU A 136 4.61 1.37 -8.26
C LEU A 136 3.37 2.26 -8.11
N VAL A 137 3.39 3.41 -8.78
CA VAL A 137 2.45 4.51 -8.52
C VAL A 137 1.70 4.89 -9.80
N GLY A 138 0.38 4.95 -9.73
CA GLY A 138 -0.46 5.58 -10.74
C GLY A 138 -0.53 7.09 -10.51
N GLN A 139 -0.14 7.90 -11.49
CA GLN A 139 -0.15 9.37 -11.35
C GLN A 139 -1.55 9.99 -11.47
N ASP A 140 -2.54 9.24 -11.93
CA ASP A 140 -3.95 9.64 -11.91
C ASP A 140 -4.73 8.83 -10.87
N ASP A 141 -4.09 8.37 -9.79
CA ASP A 141 -4.81 7.76 -8.66
C ASP A 141 -5.80 8.76 -8.05
N ARG A 142 -7.09 8.37 -8.01
CA ARG A 142 -8.18 9.18 -7.44
C ARG A 142 -8.71 8.69 -6.10
N ASN A 143 -8.18 7.58 -5.58
CA ASN A 143 -8.50 7.12 -4.23
C ASN A 143 -7.77 8.00 -3.20
N TRP A 144 -6.47 8.20 -3.41
CA TRP A 144 -5.61 9.02 -2.55
C TRP A 144 -4.33 9.43 -3.28
N LYS A 145 -3.49 10.24 -2.62
CA LYS A 145 -2.27 10.78 -3.24
C LYS A 145 -1.10 9.80 -3.18
N SER A 146 -1.16 8.70 -3.93
CA SER A 146 -0.13 7.65 -3.94
C SER A 146 1.29 8.17 -4.23
N GLU A 147 1.46 9.09 -5.20
CA GLU A 147 2.77 9.69 -5.49
C GLU A 147 3.30 10.55 -4.34
N PHE A 148 2.42 11.26 -3.65
CA PHE A 148 2.81 12.00 -2.45
C PHE A 148 3.29 11.04 -1.35
N PHE A 149 2.54 9.98 -1.05
CA PHE A 149 2.92 9.03 -0.02
C PHE A 149 4.24 8.29 -0.34
N ALA A 150 4.45 7.88 -1.58
CA ALA A 150 5.72 7.26 -2.00
C ALA A 150 6.91 8.23 -1.84
N ASN A 151 6.72 9.50 -2.18
CA ASN A 151 7.75 10.52 -2.01
C ASN A 151 8.05 10.82 -0.54
N GLU A 152 7.03 10.90 0.32
CA GLU A 152 7.24 11.11 1.76
C GLU A 152 7.92 9.91 2.43
N ALA A 153 7.57 8.67 2.05
CA ALA A 153 8.29 7.48 2.50
C ALA A 153 9.78 7.54 2.09
N SER A 154 10.06 7.91 0.83
CA SER A 154 11.42 8.05 0.30
C SER A 154 12.23 9.14 1.00
N LYS A 155 11.61 10.27 1.33
CA LYS A 155 12.24 11.33 2.13
C LYS A 155 12.58 10.85 3.54
N CYS A 156 11.64 10.19 4.21
CA CYS A 156 11.84 9.68 5.56
C CYS A 156 12.98 8.64 5.61
N LEU A 157 13.00 7.69 4.67
CA LEU A 157 14.07 6.70 4.52
C LEU A 157 15.44 7.37 4.34
N GLN A 158 15.57 8.30 3.39
CA GLN A 158 16.83 8.98 3.10
C GLN A 158 17.30 9.87 4.27
N ALA A 159 16.38 10.54 4.97
CA ALA A 159 16.71 11.36 6.13
C ALA A 159 17.34 10.56 7.28
N HIS A 160 17.06 9.25 7.35
CA HIS A 160 17.62 8.32 8.33
C HIS A 160 18.74 7.44 7.75
N GLY A 161 19.32 7.83 6.61
CA GLY A 161 20.47 7.13 6.01
C GLY A 161 20.13 5.78 5.39
N ARG A 162 18.85 5.47 5.15
CA ARG A 162 18.44 4.26 4.41
C ARG A 162 18.63 4.47 2.91
N GLU A 163 18.75 3.36 2.18
CA GLU A 163 18.84 3.39 0.72
C GLU A 163 17.60 4.06 0.12
N LYS A 164 17.83 4.89 -0.91
CA LYS A 164 16.73 5.53 -1.65
C LYS A 164 15.89 4.44 -2.33
N PRO A 165 14.57 4.36 -2.06
CA PRO A 165 13.73 3.36 -2.70
C PRO A 165 13.54 3.68 -4.19
N GLN A 166 13.30 2.64 -4.98
CA GLN A 166 12.88 2.83 -6.37
C GLN A 166 11.41 3.24 -6.41
N ILE A 167 11.09 4.31 -7.14
CA ILE A 167 9.72 4.75 -7.38
C ILE A 167 9.51 4.82 -8.89
N ILE A 168 8.50 4.11 -9.37
CA ILE A 168 8.07 4.14 -10.77
C ILE A 168 6.67 4.75 -10.81
N CYS A 169 6.56 5.93 -11.42
CA CYS A 169 5.30 6.64 -11.62
C CYS A 169 4.81 6.41 -13.05
N TYR A 170 3.57 5.95 -13.20
CA TYR A 170 2.92 5.70 -14.47
C TYR A 170 1.90 6.81 -14.80
N PRO A 171 2.13 7.62 -15.83
CA PRO A 171 1.17 8.62 -16.30
C PRO A 171 -0.15 7.98 -16.75
N GLY A 172 -1.27 8.66 -16.51
CA GLY A 172 -2.60 8.20 -16.96
C GLY A 172 -3.02 6.85 -16.37
N THR A 173 -2.49 6.49 -15.21
CA THR A 173 -2.78 5.22 -14.51
C THR A 173 -3.44 5.53 -13.17
N GLY A 174 -4.57 4.87 -12.91
CA GLY A 174 -5.37 5.05 -11.71
C GLY A 174 -4.97 4.16 -10.54
N HIS A 175 -5.88 3.99 -9.59
CA HIS A 175 -5.65 3.29 -8.33
C HIS A 175 -5.43 1.77 -8.50
N TYR A 176 -6.24 1.10 -9.33
CA TYR A 176 -6.21 -0.37 -9.45
C TYR A 176 -5.23 -0.86 -10.52
N ILE A 177 -3.94 -0.92 -10.19
CA ILE A 177 -2.91 -1.55 -11.04
C ILE A 177 -2.95 -3.07 -10.84
N GLU A 178 -3.84 -3.71 -11.57
CA GLU A 178 -4.03 -5.16 -11.60
C GLU A 178 -2.96 -5.91 -12.41
N PRO A 179 -2.94 -7.26 -12.38
CA PRO A 179 -2.14 -8.04 -13.32
C PRO A 179 -2.44 -7.71 -14.79
N PRO A 180 -1.52 -8.05 -15.72
CA PRO A 180 -1.63 -7.68 -17.12
C PRO A 180 -2.98 -8.04 -17.76
N TYR A 181 -3.52 -7.09 -18.54
CA TYR A 181 -4.75 -7.22 -19.33
C TYR A 181 -6.06 -7.27 -18.54
N PHE A 182 -6.04 -7.08 -17.23
CA PHE A 182 -7.27 -6.80 -16.48
C PHE A 182 -7.90 -5.49 -16.95
N PRO A 183 -9.18 -5.47 -17.34
CA PRO A 183 -9.81 -4.26 -17.84
C PRO A 183 -9.89 -3.18 -16.75
N MET A 184 -9.57 -1.95 -17.13
CA MET A 184 -9.62 -0.81 -16.21
C MET A 184 -11.04 -0.55 -15.72
N CYS A 185 -11.23 -0.53 -14.40
CA CYS A 185 -12.48 -0.08 -13.76
C CYS A 185 -12.38 1.41 -13.43
N ARG A 186 -13.02 2.27 -14.22
CA ARG A 186 -12.97 3.74 -14.01
C ARG A 186 -13.64 4.19 -12.71
N ALA A 187 -14.75 3.54 -12.35
CA ALA A 187 -15.56 3.90 -11.20
C ALA A 187 -16.36 2.70 -10.68
N SER A 188 -16.55 2.63 -9.36
CA SER A 188 -17.39 1.62 -8.72
C SER A 188 -17.88 2.12 -7.35
N LEU A 189 -18.76 1.34 -6.70
CA LEU A 189 -19.19 1.59 -5.34
C LEU A 189 -18.00 1.43 -4.38
N HIS A 190 -17.70 2.47 -3.60
CA HIS A 190 -16.73 2.40 -2.53
C HIS A 190 -17.46 2.17 -1.20
N VAL A 191 -17.21 1.02 -0.56
CA VAL A 191 -17.94 0.58 0.63
C VAL A 191 -17.87 1.60 1.77
N PHE A 192 -16.66 2.07 2.12
CA PHE A 192 -16.50 3.06 3.21
C PHE A 192 -17.10 4.45 2.90
N VAL A 193 -17.09 4.88 1.64
CA VAL A 193 -17.68 6.17 1.22
C VAL A 193 -19.20 6.06 1.04
N GLY A 194 -19.74 4.84 0.91
CA GLY A 194 -21.17 4.59 0.71
C GLY A 194 -21.71 5.12 -0.61
N GLY A 195 -20.88 5.18 -1.67
CA GLY A 195 -21.30 5.72 -2.96
C GLY A 195 -20.30 5.47 -4.09
N PRO A 196 -20.69 5.75 -5.36
CA PRO A 196 -19.82 5.56 -6.50
C PRO A 196 -18.70 6.60 -6.53
N VAL A 197 -17.46 6.14 -6.63
CA VAL A 197 -16.26 6.97 -6.72
C VAL A 197 -15.50 6.70 -8.01
N ILE A 198 -14.67 7.66 -8.43
CA ILE A 198 -13.69 7.45 -9.51
C ILE A 198 -12.37 6.91 -8.96
N TRP A 199 -11.72 6.04 -9.74
CA TRP A 199 -10.41 5.46 -9.42
C TRP A 199 -9.27 6.03 -10.27
N GLY A 200 -9.64 6.76 -11.32
CA GLY A 200 -8.74 7.36 -12.31
C GLY A 200 -8.20 6.36 -13.33
N GLY A 201 -7.30 6.84 -14.19
CA GLY A 201 -6.68 6.09 -15.26
C GLY A 201 -7.31 6.32 -16.64
N GLU A 202 -6.51 6.11 -17.68
CA GLU A 202 -6.89 6.12 -19.08
C GLU A 202 -6.67 4.73 -19.68
N PRO A 203 -7.64 4.12 -20.39
CA PRO A 203 -7.62 2.68 -20.69
C PRO A 203 -6.31 2.16 -21.30
N ARG A 204 -5.77 2.88 -22.29
CA ARG A 204 -4.52 2.48 -22.96
C ARG A 204 -3.31 2.64 -22.03
N ALA A 205 -3.19 3.78 -21.35
CA ALA A 205 -2.05 4.07 -20.49
C ALA A 205 -2.04 3.11 -19.29
N HIS A 206 -3.20 2.91 -18.67
CA HIS A 206 -3.39 2.01 -17.54
C HIS A 206 -3.06 0.56 -17.89
N ALA A 207 -3.53 0.07 -19.05
CA ALA A 207 -3.21 -1.28 -19.50
C ALA A 207 -1.71 -1.48 -19.72
N MET A 208 -1.00 -0.50 -20.29
CA MET A 208 0.45 -0.59 -20.48
C MET A 208 1.20 -0.52 -19.14
N ALA A 209 0.71 0.28 -18.19
CA ALA A 209 1.27 0.34 -16.85
C ALA A 209 1.15 -1.01 -16.11
N GLN A 210 0.01 -1.71 -16.22
CA GLN A 210 -0.15 -3.06 -15.65
C GLN A 210 0.88 -4.04 -16.22
N VAL A 211 1.11 -4.02 -17.55
CA VAL A 211 2.10 -4.88 -18.20
C VAL A 211 3.52 -4.58 -17.70
N ASP A 212 3.89 -3.31 -17.57
CA ASP A 212 5.22 -2.94 -17.09
C ASP A 212 5.38 -3.24 -15.60
N ALA A 213 4.43 -2.82 -14.76
CA ALA A 213 4.40 -3.06 -13.32
C ALA A 213 4.60 -4.54 -12.96
N TRP A 214 3.97 -5.44 -13.72
CA TRP A 214 4.15 -6.88 -13.56
C TRP A 214 5.59 -7.34 -13.81
N LYS A 215 6.25 -6.80 -14.84
CA LYS A 215 7.66 -7.09 -15.11
C LYS A 215 8.57 -6.50 -14.04
N GLN A 216 8.28 -5.29 -13.58
CA GLN A 216 9.08 -4.59 -12.56
C GLN A 216 9.05 -5.35 -11.23
N LEU A 217 7.87 -5.77 -10.75
CA LEU A 217 7.77 -6.54 -9.51
C LEU A 217 8.43 -7.91 -9.61
N GLN A 218 8.34 -8.59 -10.77
CA GLN A 218 9.02 -9.87 -10.98
C GLN A 218 10.55 -9.69 -10.95
N THR A 219 11.06 -8.67 -11.64
CA THR A 219 12.50 -8.37 -11.67
C THR A 219 13.01 -8.01 -10.28
N PHE A 220 12.28 -7.17 -9.55
CA PHE A 220 12.62 -6.76 -8.20
C PHE A 220 12.67 -7.94 -7.23
N PHE A 221 11.65 -8.81 -7.23
CA PHE A 221 11.65 -9.97 -6.35
C PHE A 221 12.74 -10.98 -6.70
N HIS A 222 13.01 -11.27 -7.97
CA HIS A 222 14.13 -12.16 -8.34
C HIS A 222 15.46 -11.62 -7.82
N LYS A 223 15.74 -10.34 -8.04
CA LYS A 223 16.97 -9.68 -7.56
C LYS A 223 17.14 -9.78 -6.04
N HIS A 224 16.08 -9.52 -5.28
CA HIS A 224 16.20 -9.38 -3.83
C HIS A 224 15.97 -10.68 -3.04
N LEU A 225 15.22 -11.65 -3.59
CA LEU A 225 14.89 -12.91 -2.91
C LEU A 225 15.64 -14.12 -3.47
N VAL A 226 16.11 -14.07 -4.72
CA VAL A 226 16.79 -15.20 -5.36
C VAL A 226 18.30 -14.98 -5.47
N GLU A 227 18.74 -13.79 -5.90
CA GLU A 227 20.16 -13.53 -6.21
C GLU A 227 21.01 -13.11 -5.01
N LYS A 228 20.40 -12.60 -3.92
CA LYS A 228 21.10 -12.13 -2.71
C LYS A 228 21.32 -13.21 -1.62
N SER A 229 21.11 -14.49 -1.94
CA SER A 229 21.36 -15.62 -1.03
C SER A 229 22.71 -16.26 -1.25
#